data_AF-A0AAI8B8T0-F1
#
_entry.id   AF-A0AAI8B8T0-F1
#
_cell.length_a   1.000
_cell.length_b   1.000
_cell.length_c   1.000
_cell.angle_alpha   90.00
_cell.angle_beta   90.00
_cell.angle_gamma   90.00
#
_symmetry.space_group_name_H-M   'P 1'
#
loop_
_entity.id
_entity.type
_entity.pdbx_description
1 polymer ?
#
loop_
_entity_poly.entity_id
_entity_poly.type
_entity_poly.pdbx_seq_one_letter_code
_entity_poly.pdbx_strand_id
1 'polypeptide(L)'
;MADIQSLSLNFMFASRSGDTGVKTVGRVPRRRTGLKHTLAPNDWDSFLEFDALRELLNPPSGVIVNCNNPIADARDDVPPALLWNPSFRAWRVDTLLKAKSTWTVGDMEAVLGDTTHFHARQRLPMLLPLLDAHAGEHVALLRQWDCRDERASPAALV
;
A
#
# COMPACT_ATOMS: atom_id res chain seq x y z
N MET A 1 12.49 -2.43 19.77
CA MET A 1 12.25 -1.57 18.58
C MET A 1 12.49 -0.09 18.86
N ALA A 2 12.36 0.37 20.11
CA ALA A 2 12.58 1.77 20.48
C ALA A 2 13.96 2.33 20.09
N ASP A 3 15.00 1.49 20.10
CA ASP A 3 16.38 1.92 19.80
C ASP A 3 16.73 1.97 18.30
N ILE A 4 15.76 1.73 17.40
CA ILE A 4 16.02 1.76 15.95
C ILE A 4 16.32 3.21 15.51
N GLN A 5 17.58 3.48 15.17
CA GLN A 5 18.05 4.76 14.66
C GLN A 5 18.18 4.74 13.13
N SER A 6 17.10 4.39 12.45
CA SER A 6 17.04 4.28 10.98
C SER A 6 16.05 5.29 10.39
N LEU A 7 16.01 5.34 9.05
CA LEU A 7 14.88 5.85 8.28
C LEU A 7 13.57 5.23 8.76
N SER A 8 12.49 6.00 8.67
CA SER A 8 11.17 5.57 9.11
C SER A 8 10.62 4.44 8.24
N LEU A 9 10.13 3.39 8.90
CA LEU A 9 9.55 2.19 8.26
C LEU A 9 8.28 1.77 9.00
N ASN A 10 7.40 1.05 8.33
CA ASN A 10 6.31 0.33 8.99
C ASN A 10 6.77 -1.10 9.26
N PHE A 11 6.94 -1.44 10.54
CA PHE A 11 7.29 -2.78 10.98
C PHE A 11 6.02 -3.56 11.29
N MET A 12 5.81 -4.68 10.60
CA MET A 12 4.68 -5.59 10.84
C MET A 12 5.15 -6.82 11.62
N PHE A 13 4.31 -7.31 12.53
CA PHE A 13 4.60 -8.51 13.31
C PHE A 13 3.36 -9.40 13.46
N ALA A 14 3.63 -10.69 13.69
CA ALA A 14 2.68 -11.68 14.14
C ALA A 14 3.35 -12.55 15.21
N SER A 15 2.65 -12.85 16.31
CA SER A 15 3.17 -13.61 17.44
C SER A 15 2.57 -15.02 17.50
N ARG A 16 3.25 -15.92 18.22
CA ARG A 16 2.74 -17.27 18.52
C ARG A 16 1.51 -17.26 19.43
N SER A 17 1.27 -16.19 20.19
CA SER A 17 0.07 -15.99 21.00
C SER A 17 -1.14 -15.53 20.17
N GLY A 18 -0.94 -15.21 18.89
CA GLY A 18 -2.00 -14.76 17.98
C GLY A 18 -2.09 -13.25 17.82
N ASP A 19 -1.18 -12.48 18.44
CA ASP A 19 -1.15 -11.04 18.27
C ASP A 19 -0.60 -10.65 16.90
N THR A 20 -1.24 -9.69 16.26
CA THR A 20 -0.79 -9.10 14.99
C THR A 20 -0.77 -7.58 15.12
N GLY A 21 0.25 -6.95 14.54
CA GLY A 21 0.34 -5.51 14.62
C GLY A 21 1.26 -4.89 13.59
N VAL A 22 1.12 -3.58 13.42
CA VAL A 22 2.03 -2.74 12.67
C VAL A 22 2.42 -1.54 13.52
N LYS A 23 3.69 -1.17 13.50
CA LYS A 23 4.19 0.04 14.16
C LYS A 23 5.17 0.77 13.26
N THR A 24 5.04 2.09 13.20
CA THR A 24 6.08 2.92 12.60
C THR A 24 7.30 2.92 13.52
N VAL A 25 8.47 2.62 12.96
CA VAL A 25 9.76 2.59 13.66
C VAL A 25 10.74 3.54 12.98
N GLY A 26 11.79 3.95 13.68
CA GLY A 26 12.79 4.89 13.20
C GLY A 26 12.60 6.30 13.75
N ARG A 27 13.45 7.23 13.31
CA ARG A 27 13.48 8.61 13.82
C ARG A 27 12.57 9.52 13.00
N VAL A 28 11.41 9.89 13.55
CA VAL A 28 10.48 10.85 12.94
C VAL A 28 10.69 12.25 13.53
N PRO A 29 11.11 13.25 12.75
CA PRO A 29 11.30 14.61 13.26
C PRO A 29 10.00 15.24 13.79
N ARG A 30 10.06 15.84 14.98
CA ARG A 30 9.01 16.68 15.52
C ARG A 30 9.12 18.08 14.90
N ARG A 31 8.22 18.39 13.97
CA ARG A 31 8.19 19.70 13.30
C ARG A 31 7.37 20.71 14.09
N ARG A 32 7.88 21.93 14.24
CA ARG A 32 7.23 22.99 15.05
C ARG A 32 5.92 23.51 14.46
N THR A 33 5.82 23.50 13.13
CA THR A 33 4.65 24.03 12.41
C THR A 33 3.89 22.96 11.64
N GLY A 34 4.05 21.71 12.06
CA GLY A 34 3.51 20.55 11.35
C GLY A 34 4.29 20.23 10.07
N LEU A 35 3.77 19.26 9.33
CA LEU A 35 4.38 18.82 8.08
C LEU A 35 3.98 19.74 6.93
N LYS A 36 4.97 20.27 6.20
CA LYS A 36 4.77 21.20 5.07
C LYS A 36 5.44 20.67 3.82
N HIS A 37 4.85 20.92 2.65
CA HIS A 37 5.43 20.57 1.34
C HIS A 37 6.69 21.38 0.99
N THR A 38 7.07 22.35 1.83
CA THR A 38 8.26 23.17 1.68
C THR A 38 9.25 22.88 2.79
N LEU A 39 10.54 22.85 2.44
CA LEU A 39 11.62 22.77 3.42
C LEU A 39 11.81 24.16 4.02
N ALA A 40 11.39 24.36 5.26
CA ALA A 40 11.80 25.52 6.04
C ALA A 40 13.11 25.21 6.77
N PRO A 41 14.12 26.10 6.74
CA PRO A 41 15.32 25.92 7.55
C PRO A 41 14.96 25.79 9.02
N ASN A 42 15.62 24.86 9.73
CA ASN A 42 15.45 24.64 11.17
C ASN A 42 14.00 24.43 11.61
N ASP A 43 13.17 23.67 10.88
CA ASP A 43 11.74 23.53 11.19
C ASP A 43 11.38 22.41 12.19
N TRP A 44 12.39 21.72 12.71
CA TRP A 44 12.29 20.67 13.72
C TRP A 44 13.39 20.84 14.78
N ASP A 45 13.19 20.30 15.98
CA ASP A 45 14.13 20.41 17.12
C ASP A 45 14.35 19.12 17.90
N SER A 46 13.57 18.09 17.61
CA SER A 46 13.57 16.83 18.33
C SER A 46 12.97 15.74 17.45
N PHE A 47 12.94 14.52 17.97
CA PHE A 47 12.21 13.42 17.36
C PHE A 47 10.95 13.13 18.18
N LEU A 48 9.97 12.50 17.55
CA LEU A 48 8.84 11.93 18.28
C LEU A 48 9.33 10.78 19.16
N GLU A 49 8.76 10.68 20.36
CA GLU A 49 8.98 9.55 21.25
C GLU A 49 8.41 8.27 20.63
N PHE A 50 8.99 7.12 20.95
CA PHE A 50 8.60 5.84 20.35
C PHE A 50 7.11 5.50 20.54
N ASP A 51 6.57 5.82 21.72
CA ASP A 51 5.16 5.58 22.05
C ASP A 51 4.21 6.57 21.36
N ALA A 52 4.74 7.70 20.88
CA ALA A 52 4.00 8.60 20.04
C ALA A 52 3.97 8.14 18.58
N LEU A 53 4.76 7.14 18.16
CA LEU A 53 4.74 6.66 16.78
C LEU A 53 3.50 5.80 16.50
N ARG A 54 2.95 5.96 15.28
CA ARG A 54 1.76 5.27 14.77
C ARG A 54 1.86 3.76 14.97
N GLU A 55 0.79 3.17 15.48
CA GLU A 55 0.66 1.72 15.65
C GLU A 55 -0.78 1.27 15.46
N LEU A 56 -0.94 -0.01 15.17
CA LEU A 56 -2.21 -0.72 15.15
C LEU A 56 -1.94 -2.13 15.68
N LEU A 57 -2.74 -2.57 16.65
CA LEU A 57 -2.61 -3.87 17.31
C LEU A 57 -3.97 -4.55 17.31
N ASN A 58 -4.01 -5.82 16.86
CA ASN A 58 -5.19 -6.70 16.89
C ASN A 58 -6.48 -5.99 16.43
N PRO A 59 -6.54 -5.43 15.20
CA PRO A 59 -7.74 -4.76 14.72
C PRO A 59 -8.92 -5.73 14.68
N PRO A 60 -10.17 -5.27 14.92
CA PRO A 60 -11.36 -6.13 14.89
C PRO A 60 -11.56 -6.87 13.55
N SER A 61 -11.01 -6.36 12.45
CA SER A 61 -11.03 -7.01 11.14
C SER A 61 -10.20 -8.30 11.09
N GLY A 62 -9.25 -8.49 12.02
CA GLY A 62 -8.26 -9.57 11.99
C GLY A 62 -7.24 -9.44 10.85
N VAL A 63 -7.25 -8.34 10.10
CA VAL A 63 -6.42 -8.15 8.90
C VAL A 63 -5.73 -6.79 8.95
N ILE A 64 -4.42 -6.78 8.69
CA ILE A 64 -3.60 -5.58 8.53
C ILE A 64 -3.01 -5.61 7.11
N VAL A 65 -3.20 -4.54 6.34
CA VAL A 65 -2.60 -4.37 5.01
C VAL A 65 -1.81 -3.06 4.97
N ASN A 66 -0.50 -3.17 4.71
CA ASN A 66 0.34 -2.00 4.44
C ASN A 66 1.17 -2.21 3.17
N CYS A 67 0.92 -1.36 2.19
CA CYS A 67 1.57 -1.31 0.88
C CYS A 67 2.04 0.12 0.62
N ASN A 68 2.74 0.72 1.60
CA ASN A 68 3.16 2.13 1.57
C ASN A 68 1.98 3.13 1.47
N ASN A 69 0.77 2.70 1.83
CA ASN A 69 -0.40 3.55 2.08
C ASN A 69 -0.42 4.02 3.55
N PRO A 70 -1.23 5.05 3.88
CA PRO A 70 -1.43 5.46 5.27
C PRO A 70 -1.94 4.29 6.13
N ILE A 71 -1.52 4.25 7.40
CA ILE A 71 -2.10 3.35 8.39
C ILE A 71 -3.44 3.96 8.82
N ALA A 72 -4.54 3.36 8.35
CA ALA A 72 -5.89 3.93 8.39
C ALA A 72 -6.47 4.17 9.79
N ASP A 73 -5.99 3.43 10.80
CA ASP A 73 -6.54 3.44 12.17
C ASP A 73 -5.55 3.97 13.22
N ALA A 74 -4.40 4.51 12.81
CA ALA A 74 -3.42 5.03 13.74
C ALA A 74 -3.70 6.50 14.07
N ARG A 75 -3.60 6.83 15.36
CA ARG A 75 -3.87 8.13 16.00
C ARG A 75 -3.63 9.38 15.12
N ASP A 76 -4.54 10.35 15.21
CA ASP A 76 -4.54 11.59 14.42
C ASP A 76 -3.42 12.58 14.78
N ASP A 77 -2.70 12.35 15.88
CA ASP A 77 -1.73 13.27 16.47
C ASP A 77 -0.34 13.25 15.80
N VAL A 78 -0.03 12.21 15.02
CA VAL A 78 1.22 12.13 14.25
C VAL A 78 0.98 12.51 12.80
N PRO A 79 1.57 13.57 12.25
CA PRO A 79 1.33 13.93 10.86
C PRO A 79 1.66 12.75 9.93
N PRO A 80 0.71 12.30 9.09
CA PRO A 80 0.97 11.26 8.11
C PRO A 80 2.08 11.76 7.17
N ALA A 81 2.94 10.86 6.68
CA ALA A 81 4.05 11.21 5.79
C ALA A 81 3.64 12.18 4.67
N LEU A 82 4.59 13.00 4.18
CA LEU A 82 4.32 14.04 3.16
C LEU A 82 3.67 13.48 1.91
N LEU A 83 4.07 12.26 1.54
CA LEU A 83 3.62 11.55 0.37
C LEU A 83 3.41 10.09 0.77
N TRP A 84 2.24 9.57 0.42
CA TRP A 84 1.96 8.14 0.46
C TRP A 84 1.86 7.63 -0.98
N ASN A 85 2.19 6.36 -1.17
CA ASN A 85 1.87 5.75 -2.44
C ASN A 85 0.35 5.61 -2.57
N PRO A 86 -0.19 5.70 -3.79
CA PRO A 86 -1.59 5.42 -4.03
C PRO A 86 -1.97 4.03 -3.50
N SER A 87 -3.14 3.94 -2.87
CA SER A 87 -3.56 2.75 -2.12
C SER A 87 -4.01 1.55 -2.98
N PHE A 88 -3.83 1.56 -4.30
CA PHE A 88 -4.37 0.52 -5.18
C PHE A 88 -3.85 -0.89 -4.85
N ARG A 89 -2.57 -1.05 -4.48
CA ARG A 89 -2.04 -2.34 -4.02
C ARG A 89 -2.68 -2.76 -2.70
N ALA A 90 -2.83 -1.83 -1.76
CA ALA A 90 -3.47 -2.12 -0.48
C ALA A 90 -4.93 -2.55 -0.68
N TRP A 91 -5.68 -1.86 -1.55
CA TRP A 91 -7.06 -2.22 -1.89
C TRP A 91 -7.15 -3.58 -2.56
N ARG A 92 -6.20 -3.90 -3.46
CA ARG A 92 -6.17 -5.22 -4.12
C ARG A 92 -5.90 -6.33 -3.11
N VAL A 93 -4.88 -6.19 -2.27
CA VAL A 93 -4.56 -7.16 -1.22
C VAL A 93 -5.72 -7.29 -0.23
N ASP A 94 -6.31 -6.18 0.22
CA ASP A 94 -7.48 -6.19 1.10
C ASP A 94 -8.68 -6.92 0.47
N THR A 95 -8.95 -6.70 -0.82
CA THR A 95 -10.01 -7.43 -1.55
C THR A 95 -9.75 -8.93 -1.57
N LEU A 96 -8.50 -9.34 -1.82
CA LEU A 96 -8.12 -10.75 -1.83
C LEU A 96 -8.23 -11.36 -0.43
N LEU A 97 -7.77 -10.66 0.60
CA LEU A 97 -7.81 -11.14 1.99
C LEU A 97 -9.23 -11.23 2.55
N LYS A 98 -10.15 -10.38 2.09
CA LYS A 98 -11.58 -10.44 2.46
C LYS A 98 -12.35 -11.55 1.76
N ALA A 99 -11.80 -12.16 0.72
CA ALA A 99 -12.50 -13.21 -0.04
C ALA A 99 -12.57 -14.55 0.70
N LYS A 100 -11.79 -14.73 1.78
CA LYS A 100 -11.69 -15.98 2.55
C LYS A 100 -11.47 -15.70 4.04
N SER A 101 -11.97 -16.61 4.88
CA SER A 101 -11.78 -16.57 6.34
C SER A 101 -10.73 -17.56 6.85
N THR A 102 -10.26 -18.48 6.00
CA THR A 102 -9.21 -19.47 6.32
C THR A 102 -8.14 -19.41 5.26
N TRP A 103 -6.88 -19.46 5.72
CA TRP A 103 -5.71 -19.20 4.88
C TRP A 103 -4.68 -20.30 5.04
N THR A 104 -4.19 -20.81 3.92
CA THR A 104 -3.00 -21.66 3.85
C THR A 104 -1.79 -20.84 3.40
N VAL A 105 -0.59 -21.42 3.52
CA VAL A 105 0.64 -20.81 2.96
C VAL A 105 0.49 -20.61 1.44
N GLY A 106 -0.06 -21.59 0.72
CA GLY A 106 -0.27 -21.48 -0.73
C GLY A 106 -1.27 -20.40 -1.12
N ASP A 107 -2.29 -20.13 -0.29
CA ASP A 107 -3.19 -19.00 -0.52
C ASP A 107 -2.45 -17.66 -0.41
N MET A 108 -1.54 -17.52 0.57
CA MET A 108 -0.74 -16.30 0.73
C MET A 108 0.28 -16.12 -0.40
N GLU A 109 0.88 -17.21 -0.89
CA GLU A 109 1.72 -17.17 -2.09
C GLU A 109 0.95 -16.67 -3.31
N ALA A 110 -0.31 -17.11 -3.48
CA ALA A 110 -1.18 -16.63 -4.55
C ALA A 110 -1.52 -15.13 -4.40
N VAL A 111 -1.69 -14.62 -3.17
CA VAL A 111 -1.88 -13.19 -2.92
C VAL A 111 -0.61 -12.41 -3.27
N LEU A 112 0.56 -12.88 -2.86
CA LEU A 112 1.85 -12.24 -3.17
C LEU A 112 2.16 -12.25 -4.68
N GLY A 113 1.71 -13.29 -5.40
CA GLY A 113 1.87 -13.44 -6.84
C GLY A 113 0.79 -12.78 -7.69
N ASP A 114 -0.12 -11.97 -7.13
CA ASP A 114 -1.16 -11.31 -7.91
C ASP A 114 -0.58 -10.25 -8.86
N THR A 115 -0.74 -10.47 -10.17
CA THR A 115 -0.29 -9.60 -11.27
C THR A 115 -1.43 -8.73 -11.81
N THR A 116 -2.53 -8.57 -11.07
CA THR A 116 -3.69 -7.85 -11.60
C THR A 116 -3.39 -6.36 -11.76
N HIS A 117 -3.49 -5.84 -12.99
CA HIS A 117 -3.32 -4.42 -13.27
C HIS A 117 -4.60 -3.65 -12.90
N PHE A 118 -4.67 -3.19 -11.65
CA PHE A 118 -5.86 -2.54 -11.08
C PHE A 118 -6.42 -1.40 -11.95
N HIS A 119 -5.57 -0.50 -12.43
CA HIS A 119 -6.02 0.63 -13.25
C HIS A 119 -6.57 0.20 -14.61
N ALA A 120 -6.00 -0.82 -15.25
CA ALA A 120 -6.48 -1.34 -16.51
C ALA A 120 -7.88 -1.95 -16.33
N ARG A 121 -8.09 -2.78 -15.30
CA ARG A 121 -9.42 -3.33 -15.00
C ARG A 121 -10.49 -2.27 -14.78
N GLN A 122 -10.13 -1.16 -14.14
CA GLN A 122 -11.09 -0.07 -13.88
C GLN A 122 -11.34 0.83 -15.09
N ARG A 123 -10.32 1.09 -15.91
CA ARG A 123 -10.36 2.17 -16.92
C ARG A 123 -10.45 1.67 -18.35
N LEU A 124 -9.83 0.53 -18.66
CA LEU A 124 -9.76 0.00 -20.01
C LEU A 124 -11.13 -0.19 -20.66
N PRO A 125 -12.18 -0.67 -19.95
CA PRO A 125 -13.52 -0.76 -20.53
C PRO A 125 -14.10 0.57 -21.02
N MET A 126 -13.74 1.68 -20.37
CA MET A 126 -14.18 3.03 -20.77
C MET A 126 -13.30 3.63 -21.87
N LEU A 127 -12.03 3.24 -21.93
CA LEU A 127 -11.07 3.75 -22.92
C LEU A 127 -11.20 3.03 -24.26
N LEU A 128 -11.45 1.72 -24.27
CA LEU A 128 -11.50 0.91 -25.49
C LEU A 128 -12.46 1.45 -26.57
N PRO A 129 -13.70 1.92 -26.25
CA PRO A 129 -14.57 2.51 -27.26
C PRO A 129 -14.01 3.80 -27.88
N LEU A 130 -13.22 4.57 -27.12
CA LEU A 130 -12.61 5.81 -27.60
C LEU A 130 -11.42 5.56 -28.54
N LEU A 131 -10.86 4.35 -28.51
CA LEU A 131 -9.72 3.94 -29.32
C LEU A 131 -10.13 3.35 -30.67
N ASP A 132 -11.42 3.29 -31.00
CA ASP A 132 -11.92 2.71 -32.26
C ASP A 132 -11.41 3.46 -33.49
N ALA A 133 -11.26 4.79 -33.40
CA ALA A 133 -10.65 5.60 -34.46
C ALA A 133 -9.14 5.33 -34.66
N HIS A 134 -8.51 4.66 -33.71
CA HIS A 134 -7.10 4.27 -33.70
C HIS A 134 -6.94 2.74 -33.73
N ALA A 135 -7.93 2.02 -34.28
CA ALA A 135 -7.90 0.57 -34.38
C ALA A 135 -6.59 0.08 -35.05
N GLY A 136 -5.96 -0.90 -34.42
CA GLY A 136 -4.68 -1.46 -34.83
C GLY A 136 -4.27 -2.59 -33.90
N GLU A 137 -3.09 -3.17 -34.14
CA GLU A 137 -2.58 -4.34 -33.40
C GLU A 137 -2.58 -4.10 -31.87
N HIS A 138 -2.13 -2.94 -31.42
CA HIS A 138 -2.08 -2.58 -30.00
C HIS A 138 -3.48 -2.53 -29.35
N VAL A 139 -4.46 -1.93 -30.02
CA VAL A 139 -5.85 -1.88 -29.51
C VAL A 139 -6.46 -3.29 -29.49
N ALA A 140 -6.14 -4.14 -30.48
CA ALA A 140 -6.58 -5.53 -30.50
C ALA A 140 -5.99 -6.33 -29.33
N LEU A 141 -4.72 -6.12 -28.99
CA LEU A 141 -4.09 -6.71 -27.80
C LEU A 141 -4.80 -6.27 -26.51
N LEU A 142 -5.04 -4.97 -26.34
CA LEU A 142 -5.74 -4.44 -25.16
C LEU A 142 -7.18 -4.97 -25.04
N ARG A 143 -7.89 -5.19 -26.16
CA ARG A 143 -9.26 -5.77 -26.15
C ARG A 143 -9.31 -7.20 -25.63
N GLN A 144 -8.27 -7.98 -25.88
CA GLN A 144 -8.18 -9.38 -25.47
C GLN A 144 -7.54 -9.54 -24.09
N TRP A 145 -6.92 -8.48 -23.56
CA TRP A 145 -6.19 -8.53 -22.32
C TRP A 145 -7.11 -8.71 -21.12
N ASP A 146 -6.81 -9.70 -20.30
CA ASP A 146 -7.47 -9.95 -19.01
C ASP A 146 -7.00 -9.00 -17.89
N CYS A 147 -6.22 -7.98 -18.24
CA CYS A 147 -5.65 -6.99 -17.33
C CYS A 147 -4.72 -7.61 -16.26
N ARG A 148 -3.95 -8.63 -16.64
CA ARG A 148 -2.88 -9.20 -15.82
C ARG A 148 -1.50 -8.94 -16.43
N ASP A 149 -0.58 -8.45 -15.61
CA ASP A 149 0.81 -8.16 -15.96
C ASP A 149 1.67 -9.43 -15.92
N GLU A 150 1.17 -10.51 -16.53
CA GLU A 150 1.90 -11.76 -16.66
C GLU A 150 3.11 -11.57 -17.58
N ARG A 151 4.22 -12.26 -17.29
CA ARG A 151 5.46 -12.19 -18.10
C ARG A 151 5.22 -12.41 -19.60
N ALA A 152 4.27 -13.28 -19.94
CA ALA A 152 3.96 -13.65 -21.31
C ALA A 152 2.88 -12.75 -21.95
N SER A 153 2.36 -11.74 -21.25
CA SER A 153 1.31 -10.86 -21.77
C SER A 153 1.91 -9.75 -22.63
N PRO A 154 1.76 -9.78 -23.97
CA PRO A 154 2.20 -8.67 -24.83
C PRO A 154 1.38 -7.40 -24.56
N ALA A 155 0.11 -7.54 -24.16
CA ALA A 155 -0.76 -6.41 -23.88
C ALA A 155 -0.34 -5.61 -22.63
N ALA A 156 0.45 -6.19 -21.72
CA ALA A 156 0.98 -5.48 -20.55
C ALA A 156 2.10 -4.47 -20.91
N LEU A 157 2.63 -4.52 -22.14
CA LEU A 157 3.65 -3.59 -22.65
C LEU A 157 3.07 -2.49 -23.55
N VAL A 158 1.78 -2.58 -23.89
CA VAL A 158 1.06 -1.62 -24.74
C VAL A 158 0.67 -0.40 -23.91
#